data_AF-A0A257EWZ5-F1
#
_entry.id   AF-A0A257EWZ5-F1
#
_cell.length_a   1.000
_cell.length_b   1.000
_cell.length_c   1.000
_cell.angle_alpha   90.00
_cell.angle_beta   90.00
_cell.angle_gamma   90.00
#
_symmetry.space_group_name_H-M   'P 1'
#
loop_
_entity.id
_entity.type
_entity.pdbx_description
1 polymer ?
#
loop_
_entity_poly.entity_id
_entity_poly.type
_entity_poly.pdbx_seq_one_letter_code
_entity_poly.pdbx_strand_id
1 'polypeptide(L)' 'MKTTLPLLLMAGAGLLLVRSAQAARQTRATATALRSRVNPDGPIRAAGPQAMQNPPDQWDIVDEQSDQSFPASDPPGNY' A
#
# COMPACT_ATOMS: atom_id res chain seq x y z
N MET A 1 -49.09 17.25 -18.44
CA MET A 1 -47.63 17.09 -18.66
C MET A 1 -46.80 18.05 -17.78
N LYS A 2 -47.07 18.20 -16.47
CA LYS A 2 -46.39 19.20 -15.59
C LYS A 2 -45.58 18.58 -14.44
N THR A 3 -45.59 17.26 -14.28
CA THR A 3 -44.89 16.55 -13.20
C THR A 3 -43.63 15.81 -13.65
N THR A 4 -43.34 15.76 -14.95
CA THR A 4 -42.15 15.07 -15.48
C THR A 4 -40.86 15.87 -15.25
N LEU A 5 -40.93 17.20 -15.32
CA LEU A 5 -39.79 18.10 -15.10
C LEU A 5 -39.17 17.98 -13.69
N PRO A 6 -39.95 18.03 -12.57
CA PRO A 6 -39.36 17.88 -11.23
C PRO A 6 -38.81 16.47 -10.99
N LEU A 7 -39.40 15.45 -11.61
CA LEU A 7 -38.94 14.06 -11.51
C LEU A 7 -37.59 13.85 -12.22
N LEU A 8 -37.40 14.49 -13.38
CA LEU A 8 -36.14 14.48 -14.13
C LEU A 8 -35.04 15.26 -13.39
N LEU A 9 -35.39 16.37 -12.75
CA LEU A 9 -34.46 17.15 -11.90
C LEU A 9 -34.00 16.36 -10.66
N MET A 10 -34.91 15.66 -9.98
CA MET A 10 -34.57 14.83 -8.82
C MET A 10 -33.71 13.62 -9.22
N ALA A 11 -34.00 12.98 -10.35
CA ALA A 11 -33.17 11.93 -10.90
C ALA A 11 -31.75 12.43 -11.25
N GLY A 12 -31.64 13.61 -11.87
CA GLY A 12 -30.37 14.25 -12.21
C GLY A 12 -29.54 14.62 -10.97
N ALA A 13 -30.17 15.21 -9.95
CA ALA A 13 -29.52 15.56 -8.69
C ALA A 13 -29.04 14.32 -7.92
N GLY A 14 -29.85 13.24 -7.90
CA GLY A 14 -29.47 11.97 -7.30
C GLY A 14 -28.23 11.36 -7.96
N LEU A 15 -28.17 11.37 -9.31
CA LEU A 15 -27.02 10.85 -10.04
C LEU A 15 -25.74 11.66 -9.77
N LEU A 16 -25.85 13.00 -9.69
CA LEU A 16 -24.73 13.89 -9.35
C LEU A 16 -24.19 13.66 -7.93
N LEU A 17 -25.07 13.44 -6.95
CA LEU A 17 -24.67 13.12 -5.58
C LEU A 17 -23.94 11.77 -5.50
N VAL A 18 -24.44 10.74 -6.17
CA VAL A 18 -23.77 9.43 -6.20
C VAL A 18 -22.39 9.53 -6.87
N ARG A 19 -22.28 10.24 -8.00
CA ARG A 19 -21.01 10.41 -8.70
C ARG A 19 -19.97 11.19 -7.89
N SER A 20 -20.38 12.27 -7.22
CA SER A 20 -19.47 13.06 -6.38
C SER A 20 -19.00 12.26 -5.15
N ALA A 21 -19.89 11.51 -4.51
CA ALA A 21 -19.53 10.61 -3.41
C ALA A 21 -18.57 9.49 -3.87
N GLN A 22 -18.80 8.93 -5.05
CA GLN A 22 -17.94 7.89 -5.61
C GLN A 22 -16.55 8.43 -6.01
N ALA A 23 -16.48 9.63 -6.58
CA ALA A 23 -15.22 10.30 -6.88
C ALA A 23 -14.43 10.63 -5.60
N ALA A 24 -15.10 11.10 -4.55
CA ALA A 24 -14.47 11.35 -3.25
C ALA A 24 -13.94 10.07 -2.57
N ARG A 25 -14.58 8.92 -2.81
CA ARG A 25 -14.08 7.61 -2.35
C ARG A 25 -12.86 7.16 -3.16
N GLN A 26 -12.86 7.37 -4.48
CA GLN A 26 -11.74 7.04 -5.36
C GLN A 26 -10.48 7.82 -5.00
N THR A 27 -10.57 9.13 -4.76
CA THR A 27 -9.41 9.96 -4.36
C THR A 27 -8.76 9.48 -3.07
N ARG A 28 -9.57 9.10 -2.06
CA ARG A 28 -9.07 8.51 -0.81
C ARG A 28 -8.36 7.17 -1.04
N ALA A 29 -8.93 6.28 -1.85
CA ALA A 29 -8.32 5.00 -2.17
C ALA A 29 -6.98 5.17 -2.90
N THR A 30 -6.89 6.08 -3.87
CA THR A 30 -5.63 6.39 -4.56
C THR A 30 -4.59 7.02 -3.64
N ALA A 31 -5.01 7.88 -2.71
CA ALA A 31 -4.10 8.49 -1.73
C ALA A 31 -3.49 7.43 -0.79
N THR A 32 -4.29 6.45 -0.36
CA THR A 32 -3.80 5.30 0.41
C THR A 32 -2.86 4.42 -0.43
N ALA A 33 -3.23 4.11 -1.67
CA ALA A 33 -2.40 3.29 -2.56
C ALA A 33 -1.06 3.94 -2.90
N LEU A 34 -1.01 5.27 -3.04
CA LEU A 34 0.24 6.02 -3.24
C LEU A 34 1.19 5.89 -2.04
N ARG A 35 0.65 5.86 -0.81
CA ARG A 35 1.45 5.69 0.41
C ARG A 35 2.01 4.27 0.59
N SER A 36 1.35 3.27 0.01
CA SER A 36 1.78 1.87 0.06
C SER A 36 2.67 1.46 -1.12
N ARG A 37 3.12 2.39 -1.97
CA ARG A 37 4.06 2.07 -3.07
C ARG A 37 5.44 1.75 -2.52
N VAL A 38 5.60 0.55 -1.97
CA VAL A 38 6.88 -0.17 -2.07
C VAL A 38 7.10 -0.36 -3.57
N ASN A 39 8.22 0.14 -4.11
CA ASN A 39 8.57 -0.11 -5.50
C ASN A 39 8.93 -1.60 -5.62
N PRO A 40 8.10 -2.46 -6.24
CA PRO A 40 8.39 -3.88 -6.34
C PRO A 40 9.66 -4.15 -7.16
N ASP A 41 10.04 -3.22 -8.04
CA ASP A 41 11.22 -3.27 -8.88
C ASP A 41 12.39 -2.45 -8.30
N GLY A 42 12.26 -1.99 -7.05
CA GLY A 42 13.32 -1.29 -6.34
C GLY A 42 14.51 -2.22 -6.05
N PRO A 43 15.72 -1.68 -5.89
CA PRO A 43 16.87 -2.50 -5.51
C PRO A 43 16.63 -3.16 -4.15
N ILE A 44 16.77 -4.48 -4.09
CA ILE A 44 16.76 -5.25 -2.85
C ILE A 44 18.16 -5.16 -2.24
N ARG A 45 18.25 -4.74 -0.97
CA ARG A 45 19.51 -4.73 -0.22
C ARG A 45 19.93 -6.17 0.07
N ALA A 46 21.21 -6.50 -0.13
CA ALA A 46 21.78 -7.77 0.31
C ALA A 46 21.70 -7.91 1.84
N ALA A 47 21.57 -9.14 2.36
CA ALA A 47 21.63 -9.41 3.78
C ALA A 47 23.04 -9.17 4.35
N GLY A 48 23.12 -8.97 5.67
CA GLY A 48 24.34 -8.83 6.44
C GLY A 48 24.72 -7.38 6.80
N PRO A 49 25.60 -7.21 7.80
CA PRO A 49 25.97 -5.91 8.34
C PRO A 49 26.75 -5.06 7.33
N GLN A 50 27.46 -5.67 6.39
CA GLN A 50 28.25 -4.98 5.36
C GLN A 50 27.37 -4.20 4.37
N ALA A 51 26.10 -4.61 4.23
CA ALA A 51 25.13 -3.93 3.40
C ALA A 51 24.37 -2.82 4.16
N MET A 52 24.58 -2.69 5.48
CA MET A 52 23.93 -1.68 6.30
C MET A 52 24.69 -0.36 6.25
N GLN A 53 23.95 0.76 6.23
CA GLN A 53 24.55 2.09 6.29
C GLN A 53 25.22 2.36 7.65
N ASN A 54 24.64 1.83 8.73
CA ASN A 54 25.15 1.94 10.09
C ASN A 54 25.09 0.53 10.73
N PRO A 55 26.11 -0.32 10.53
CA PRO A 55 26.13 -1.65 11.13
C PRO A 55 26.30 -1.57 12.66
N PRO A 56 25.75 -2.53 13.41
CA PRO A 56 26.02 -2.65 14.85
C PRO A 56 27.45 -3.14 15.11
N ASP A 57 27.98 -2.84 16.30
CA ASP A 57 29.31 -3.29 16.72
C ASP A 57 29.38 -4.81 16.96
N GLN A 58 28.26 -5.42 17.30
CA GLN A 58 28.11 -6.85 17.48
C GLN A 58 27.05 -7.38 16.51
N TRP A 59 27.33 -8.53 15.93
CA TRP A 59 26.44 -9.23 15.00
C TRP A 59 26.56 -10.73 15.28
N ASP A 60 25.46 -11.34 15.70
CA ASP A 60 25.43 -12.76 16.03
C ASP A 60 24.59 -13.58 15.04
N ILE A 61 24.45 -14.87 15.33
CA ILE A 61 23.71 -15.79 14.46
C ILE A 61 22.21 -15.50 14.45
N VAL A 62 21.66 -14.92 15.52
CA VAL A 62 20.25 -14.54 15.60
C VAL A 62 20.01 -13.31 14.72
N ASP A 63 20.93 -12.34 14.73
CA ASP A 63 20.89 -11.17 13.85
C ASP A 63 20.93 -11.60 12.37
N GLU A 64 21.86 -12.50 12.03
CA GLU A 64 22.00 -13.04 10.66
C GLU A 64 20.73 -13.76 10.19
N GLN A 65 20.18 -14.62 11.04
CA GLN A 65 18.94 -15.35 10.75
C GLN A 65 17.74 -14.41 10.61
N SER A 66 17.69 -13.36 11.43
CA SER A 66 16.63 -12.35 11.35
C SER A 66 16.71 -11.55 10.06
N ASP A 67 17.91 -11.12 9.63
CA ASP A 67 18.09 -10.33 8.41
C ASP A 67 17.80 -11.15 7.13
N GLN A 68 18.11 -12.45 7.13
CA GLN A 68 17.84 -13.35 5.99
C GLN A 68 16.36 -13.74 5.84
N SER A 69 15.53 -13.55 6.88
CA SER A 69 14.11 -13.90 6.86
C SER A 69 13.24 -12.98 5.99
N PHE A 70 13.82 -11.91 5.42
CA PHE A 70 13.12 -10.99 4.53
C PHE A 70 13.80 -10.90 3.16
N PRO A 71 13.05 -10.98 2.03
CA PRO A 71 11.59 -11.11 1.92
C PRO A 71 11.03 -12.54 2.02
N ALA A 72 11.88 -13.57 2.07
CA ALA A 72 11.46 -14.97 2.07
C ALA A 72 11.06 -15.43 3.48
N SER A 73 9.75 -15.60 3.73
CA SER A 73 9.20 -16.08 5.02
C SER A 73 9.58 -17.51 5.43
N ASP A 74 10.63 -18.09 4.86
CA ASP A 74 11.12 -19.40 5.25
C ASP A 74 11.93 -19.26 6.55
N PRO A 75 11.62 -20.05 7.60
CA PRO A 75 12.44 -20.07 8.80
C PRO A 75 13.86 -20.56 8.46
N PRO A 76 14.90 -20.06 9.17
CA PRO A 76 16.27 -20.49 8.94
C PRO A 76 16.39 -22.02 9.12
N GLY A 77 16.93 -22.71 8.11
CA GLY A 77 17.06 -24.17 8.06
C GLY A 77 18.19 -24.73 8.93
N ASN A 78 18.24 -24.35 10.21
CA ASN A 78 19.31 -24.75 11.15
C ASN A 78 18.96 -26.00 11.99
N TYR A 79 18.35 -27.01 11.36
CA TYR A 79 18.01 -28.30 11.99
C TYR A 79 19.16 -29.31 11.94
#